data_AF-A0A2R6AWU3-F1
#
_entry.id   AF-A0A2R6AWU3-F1
#
_cell.length_a   1.000
_cell.length_b   1.000
_cell.length_c   1.000
_cell.angle_alpha   90.00
_cell.angle_beta   90.00
_cell.angle_gamma   90.00
#
_symmetry.space_group_name_H-M   'P 1'
#
loop_
_entity.id
_entity.type
_entity.pdbx_description
1 polymer ?
#
loop_
_entity_poly.entity_id
_entity_poly.type
_entity_poly.pdbx_seq_one_letter_code
_entity_poly.pdbx_strand_id
1 'polypeptide(L)'
;VSAFQPYYLFNPTSSVVTAPQGQSATYTVHAAVWSSSGLSSTSSGYYASLSPVNGASATVYVLNPSTLQVLASYPMSFQGNGTYTASIPTSSLSVGQYTLVAQVNWTGASYMYFGGGQTSSNKYFLQYMGTLSVVSPSTTTTTTTTTTTTTTTTTTSSSPTPSTTVSSGFPTALVVVVALIVIAIVVLGVGLAMRRGKPTT
;
A
#
# COMPACT_ATOMS: atom_id res chain seq x y z
N VAL A 1 -20.36 -2.73 25.90
CA VAL A 1 -20.50 -3.90 25.00
C VAL A 1 -19.10 -4.43 24.76
N SER A 2 -18.74 -5.57 25.35
CA SER A 2 -17.40 -6.15 25.18
C SER A 2 -17.18 -6.47 23.72
N ALA A 3 -16.23 -5.82 23.06
CA ALA A 3 -16.01 -5.93 21.62
C ALA A 3 -15.45 -7.30 21.19
N PHE A 4 -15.10 -8.17 22.14
CA PHE A 4 -14.43 -9.43 21.86
C PHE A 4 -15.11 -10.60 22.57
N GLN A 5 -15.57 -11.56 21.76
CA GLN A 5 -16.14 -12.85 22.15
C GLN A 5 -15.03 -13.78 22.69
N PRO A 6 -15.33 -14.78 23.54
CA PRO A 6 -14.34 -15.51 24.35
C PRO A 6 -13.40 -16.48 23.60
N TYR A 7 -13.49 -16.58 22.27
CA TYR A 7 -12.74 -17.58 21.49
C TYR A 7 -11.51 -16.94 20.82
N TYR A 8 -10.55 -16.54 21.65
CA TYR A 8 -9.34 -15.82 21.24
C TYR A 8 -8.22 -16.80 20.85
N LEU A 9 -8.01 -16.97 19.55
CA LEU A 9 -6.80 -17.61 19.03
C LEU A 9 -5.77 -16.51 18.73
N PHE A 10 -4.83 -16.31 19.66
CA PHE A 10 -3.69 -15.41 19.45
C PHE A 10 -2.61 -16.14 18.66
N ASN A 11 -2.29 -15.65 17.47
CA ASN A 11 -1.02 -16.01 16.84
C ASN A 11 0.03 -14.97 17.28
N PRO A 12 1.04 -15.35 18.09
CA PRO A 12 2.01 -14.43 18.67
C PRO A 12 3.04 -13.87 17.67
N THR A 13 2.91 -14.13 16.36
CA THR A 13 3.78 -13.51 15.37
C THR A 13 3.47 -12.02 15.27
N SER A 14 4.12 -11.22 16.12
CA SER A 14 4.11 -9.77 15.99
C SER A 14 4.99 -9.37 14.82
N SER A 15 4.37 -8.93 13.72
CA SER A 15 5.09 -8.38 12.58
C SER A 15 5.20 -6.87 12.72
N VAL A 16 6.39 -6.34 12.43
CA VAL A 16 6.61 -4.89 12.31
C VAL A 16 6.60 -4.54 10.83
N VAL A 17 5.76 -3.60 10.44
CA VAL A 17 5.69 -3.05 9.09
C VAL A 17 6.02 -1.57 9.14
N THR A 18 6.81 -1.10 8.18
CA THR A 18 7.28 0.29 8.12
C THR A 18 6.88 0.90 6.79
N ALA A 19 6.33 2.11 6.80
CA ALA A 19 6.06 2.87 5.59
C ALA A 19 6.24 4.38 5.82
N PRO A 20 6.74 5.13 4.83
CA PRO A 20 6.74 6.58 4.90
C PRO A 20 5.32 7.14 4.99
N GLN A 21 5.14 8.27 5.66
CA GLN A 21 3.87 9.01 5.66
C GLN A 21 3.48 9.39 4.22
N GLY A 22 2.20 9.26 3.89
CA GLY A 22 1.68 9.53 2.54
C GLY A 22 1.79 8.37 1.55
N GLN A 23 2.31 7.21 1.97
CA GLN A 23 2.37 5.99 1.17
C GLN A 23 1.35 4.95 1.67
N SER A 24 1.58 3.67 1.38
CA SER A 24 0.82 2.55 1.94
C SER A 24 1.75 1.48 2.52
N ALA A 25 1.41 0.97 3.70
CA ALA A 25 2.05 -0.20 4.29
C ALA A 25 1.29 -1.47 3.92
N THR A 26 2.01 -2.53 3.55
CA THR A 26 1.38 -3.86 3.35
C THR A 26 1.49 -4.66 4.63
N TYR A 27 0.37 -5.12 5.18
CA TYR A 27 0.32 -6.00 6.34
C TYR A 27 -0.27 -7.36 5.96
N THR A 28 0.43 -8.44 6.33
CA THR A 28 0.10 -9.81 5.95
C THR A 28 -0.09 -10.68 7.18
N VAL A 29 -1.11 -11.53 7.17
CA VAL A 29 -1.33 -12.56 8.19
C VAL A 29 -1.54 -13.92 7.55
N HIS A 30 -1.15 -14.96 8.27
CA HIS A 30 -1.31 -16.35 7.87
C HIS A 30 -2.25 -17.07 8.85
N ALA A 31 -3.51 -17.20 8.42
CA ALA A 31 -4.59 -17.85 9.14
C ALA A 31 -4.52 -19.37 8.98
N ALA A 32 -4.26 -20.06 10.07
CA ALA A 32 -4.24 -21.51 10.14
C ALA A 32 -4.74 -22.00 11.50
N VAL A 33 -5.34 -23.19 11.49
CA VAL A 33 -5.95 -23.84 12.65
C VAL A 33 -5.56 -25.31 12.65
N TRP A 34 -5.60 -26.00 13.80
CA TRP A 34 -5.29 -27.42 13.84
C TRP A 34 -6.31 -28.23 13.04
N SER A 35 -5.80 -29.07 12.14
CA SER A 35 -6.62 -29.97 11.35
C SER A 35 -7.13 -31.11 12.24
N SER A 36 -8.44 -31.30 12.32
CA SER A 36 -9.04 -32.43 13.03
C SER A 36 -8.68 -33.78 12.39
N SER A 37 -8.48 -33.82 11.07
CA SER A 37 -8.01 -35.01 10.34
C SER A 37 -6.49 -35.21 10.40
N GLY A 38 -5.76 -34.23 10.92
CA GLY A 38 -4.31 -34.20 10.99
C GLY A 38 -3.73 -34.63 12.33
N LEU A 39 -4.58 -35.10 13.25
CA LEU A 39 -4.18 -35.56 14.56
C LEU A 39 -3.97 -37.07 14.53
N SER A 40 -2.73 -37.51 14.76
CA SER A 40 -2.41 -38.94 14.91
C SER A 40 -1.49 -39.15 16.10
N SER A 41 -1.61 -40.30 16.75
CA SER A 41 -0.68 -40.74 17.78
C SER A 41 0.03 -42.01 17.33
N THR A 42 1.32 -42.08 17.60
CA THR A 42 2.15 -43.27 17.41
C THR A 42 2.87 -43.56 18.72
N SER A 43 3.55 -44.71 18.82
CA SER A 43 4.46 -45.00 19.93
C SER A 43 5.60 -43.98 20.08
N SER A 44 5.87 -43.18 19.04
CA SER A 44 6.90 -42.13 19.03
C SER A 44 6.38 -40.72 19.34
N GLY A 45 5.06 -40.53 19.53
CA GLY A 45 4.48 -39.24 19.92
C GLY A 45 3.19 -38.87 19.17
N TYR A 46 2.74 -37.63 19.38
CA TYR A 46 1.57 -37.03 18.74
C TYR A 46 2.00 -36.14 17.56
N TYR A 47 1.31 -36.28 16.44
CA TYR A 47 1.43 -35.40 15.29
C TYR A 47 0.17 -34.57 15.16
N ALA A 48 0.35 -33.29 14.85
CA ALA A 48 -0.72 -32.37 14.53
C ALA A 48 -0.30 -31.59 13.29
N SER A 49 -1.21 -31.42 12.34
CA SER A 49 -1.01 -30.55 11.17
C SER A 49 -1.93 -29.34 11.23
N LEU A 50 -1.46 -28.24 10.66
CA LEU A 50 -2.24 -27.02 10.52
C LEU A 50 -2.96 -27.03 9.15
N SER A 51 -4.23 -26.65 9.17
CA SER A 51 -5.05 -26.40 7.99
C SER A 51 -5.22 -24.89 7.80
N PRO A 52 -5.00 -24.36 6.59
CA PRO A 52 -5.21 -22.94 6.31
C PRO A 52 -6.69 -22.57 6.41
N VAL A 53 -6.98 -21.38 6.94
CA VAL A 53 -8.33 -20.82 6.99
C VAL A 53 -8.61 -20.07 5.70
N ASN A 54 -9.28 -20.73 4.75
CA ASN A 54 -9.64 -20.16 3.45
C ASN A 54 -11.07 -19.59 3.48
N GLY A 55 -11.35 -18.57 2.66
CA GLY A 55 -12.70 -18.01 2.50
C GLY A 55 -13.23 -17.25 3.72
N ALA A 56 -12.34 -16.76 4.59
CA ALA A 56 -12.71 -15.95 5.74
C ALA A 56 -12.88 -14.47 5.37
N SER A 57 -13.61 -13.73 6.20
CA SER A 57 -13.62 -12.27 6.19
C SER A 57 -12.55 -11.76 7.14
N ALA A 58 -11.60 -10.97 6.63
CA ALA A 58 -10.49 -10.45 7.41
C ALA A 58 -10.46 -8.91 7.39
N THR A 59 -10.17 -8.31 8.55
CA THR A 59 -10.05 -6.86 8.73
C THR A 59 -8.83 -6.57 9.60
N VAL A 60 -8.03 -5.58 9.23
CA VAL A 60 -6.99 -5.01 10.09
C VAL A 60 -7.45 -3.70 10.69
N TYR A 61 -7.24 -3.52 11.98
CA TYR A 61 -7.50 -2.30 12.73
C TYR A 61 -6.17 -1.63 13.05
N VAL A 62 -6.10 -0.32 12.86
CA VAL A 62 -4.98 0.53 13.28
C VAL A 62 -5.40 1.23 14.57
N LEU A 63 -4.67 0.99 15.65
CA LEU A 63 -4.98 1.49 16.98
C LEU A 63 -3.89 2.46 17.45
N ASN A 64 -4.31 3.44 18.25
CA ASN A 64 -3.38 4.22 19.06
C ASN A 64 -2.66 3.28 20.05
N PRO A 65 -1.31 3.29 20.12
CA PRO A 65 -0.58 2.32 20.92
C PRO A 65 -0.77 2.50 22.44
N SER A 66 -1.12 3.71 22.89
CA SER A 66 -1.28 4.04 24.31
C SER A 66 -2.71 3.85 24.79
N THR A 67 -3.70 4.24 23.98
CA THR A 67 -5.12 4.21 24.37
C THR A 67 -5.88 3.01 23.83
N LEU A 68 -5.29 2.26 22.89
CA LEU A 68 -5.92 1.16 22.15
C LEU A 68 -7.23 1.55 21.44
N GLN A 69 -7.45 2.84 21.23
CA GLN A 69 -8.59 3.31 20.44
C GLN A 69 -8.33 3.03 18.96
N VAL A 70 -9.37 2.53 18.27
CA VAL A 70 -9.34 2.29 16.82
C VAL A 70 -9.34 3.63 16.10
N LEU A 71 -8.28 3.87 15.32
CA LEU A 71 -8.13 5.05 14.48
C LEU A 71 -8.67 4.81 13.07
N ALA A 72 -8.46 3.60 12.54
CA ALA A 72 -8.91 3.20 11.22
C ALA A 72 -9.05 1.67 11.11
N SER A 73 -9.76 1.21 10.09
CA SER A 73 -9.86 -0.22 9.75
C SER A 73 -9.84 -0.42 8.25
N TYR A 74 -9.21 -1.50 7.80
CA TYR A 74 -9.06 -1.83 6.39
C TYR A 74 -9.40 -3.30 6.14
N PRO A 75 -10.20 -3.62 5.11
CA PRO A 75 -10.44 -5.01 4.73
C PRO A 75 -9.14 -5.64 4.25
N MET A 76 -8.95 -6.93 4.56
CA MET A 76 -7.84 -7.72 4.05
C MET A 76 -8.31 -8.62 2.91
N SER A 77 -7.51 -8.70 1.85
CA SER A 77 -7.77 -9.55 0.68
C SER A 77 -7.11 -10.91 0.84
N PHE A 78 -7.86 -11.96 0.53
CA PHE A 78 -7.33 -13.34 0.53
C PHE A 78 -6.37 -13.55 -0.64
N GLN A 79 -5.19 -14.09 -0.36
CA GLN A 79 -4.13 -14.36 -1.34
C GLN A 79 -3.92 -15.86 -1.61
N GLY A 80 -4.69 -16.74 -0.96
CA GLY A 80 -4.50 -18.19 -1.04
C GLY A 80 -3.83 -18.77 0.20
N ASN A 81 -4.09 -20.05 0.46
CA ASN A 81 -3.47 -20.84 1.54
C ASN A 81 -3.50 -20.13 2.91
N GLY A 82 -4.66 -19.63 3.33
CA GLY A 82 -4.83 -18.93 4.60
C GLY A 82 -4.17 -17.56 4.70
N THR A 83 -3.60 -17.03 3.62
CA THR A 83 -2.89 -15.75 3.63
C THR A 83 -3.86 -14.60 3.33
N TYR A 84 -3.83 -13.56 4.15
CA TYR A 84 -4.63 -12.34 3.98
C TYR A 84 -3.70 -11.12 4.04
N THR A 85 -3.91 -10.17 3.13
CA THR A 85 -3.11 -8.94 3.03
C THR A 85 -3.98 -7.69 3.04
N ALA A 86 -3.54 -6.64 3.72
CA ALA A 86 -4.14 -5.32 3.65
C ALA A 86 -3.12 -4.28 3.21
N SER A 87 -3.59 -3.31 2.43
CA SER A 87 -2.88 -2.06 2.16
C SER A 87 -3.40 -1.01 3.14
N ILE A 88 -2.52 -0.45 3.95
CA ILE A 88 -2.84 0.54 4.98
C ILE A 88 -2.29 1.90 4.53
N PRO A 89 -3.14 2.83 4.07
CA PRO A 89 -2.73 4.18 3.74
C PRO A 89 -2.17 4.90 4.97
N THR A 90 -1.03 5.56 4.81
CA THR A 90 -0.35 6.30 5.90
C THR A 90 -0.50 7.82 5.76
N SER A 91 -1.32 8.30 4.82
CA SER A 91 -1.52 9.74 4.59
C SER A 91 -2.24 10.45 5.74
N SER A 92 -3.17 9.77 6.42
CA SER A 92 -3.92 10.30 7.57
C SER A 92 -3.29 9.99 8.92
N LEU A 93 -2.12 9.32 8.93
CA LEU A 93 -1.41 8.94 10.14
C LEU A 93 -0.22 9.87 10.34
N SER A 94 0.00 10.33 11.57
CA SER A 94 1.22 11.06 11.93
C SER A 94 2.42 10.12 11.95
N VAL A 95 3.63 10.67 11.82
CA VAL A 95 4.86 9.92 12.07
C VAL A 95 4.84 9.37 13.49
N GLY A 96 5.12 8.07 13.64
CA GLY A 96 5.02 7.37 14.91
C GLY A 96 4.69 5.88 14.77
N GLN A 97 4.47 5.24 15.91
CA GLN A 97 4.12 3.82 16.00
C GLN A 97 2.62 3.64 16.25
N TYR A 98 2.05 2.60 15.66
CA TYR A 98 0.65 2.20 15.82
C TYR A 98 0.55 0.71 16.07
N THR A 99 -0.45 0.31 16.86
CA THR A 99 -0.75 -1.11 17.06
C THR A 99 -1.66 -1.58 15.92
N LEU A 100 -1.31 -2.70 15.30
CA LEU A 100 -2.15 -3.39 14.34
C LEU A 100 -2.82 -4.57 15.02
N VAL A 101 -4.12 -4.73 14.78
CA VAL A 101 -4.88 -5.93 15.15
C VAL A 101 -5.60 -6.42 13.91
N ALA A 102 -5.19 -7.56 13.35
CA ALA A 102 -5.94 -8.21 12.29
C ALA A 102 -6.85 -9.30 12.88
N GLN A 103 -8.11 -9.28 12.48
CA GLN A 103 -9.09 -10.27 12.86
C GLN A 103 -9.59 -11.00 11.62
N VAL A 104 -9.41 -12.33 11.60
CA VAL A 104 -9.87 -13.21 10.54
C VAL A 104 -11.07 -13.99 11.07
N ASN A 105 -12.24 -13.83 10.45
CA ASN A 105 -13.51 -14.42 10.88
C ASN A 105 -14.02 -15.41 9.84
N TRP A 106 -14.39 -16.61 10.25
CA TRP A 106 -14.95 -17.60 9.33
C TRP A 106 -16.07 -18.41 9.96
N THR A 107 -16.86 -19.04 9.09
CA THR A 107 -17.84 -20.06 9.47
C THR A 107 -17.48 -21.40 8.86
N GLY A 108 -17.51 -22.47 9.64
CA GLY A 108 -17.17 -23.79 9.12
C GLY A 108 -17.26 -24.91 10.14
N ALA A 109 -16.70 -26.06 9.75
CA ALA A 109 -16.57 -27.22 10.62
C ALA A 109 -15.74 -26.87 11.86
N SER A 110 -16.04 -27.55 12.97
CA SER A 110 -15.32 -27.31 14.22
C SER A 110 -13.86 -27.69 14.10
N TYR A 111 -12.98 -26.75 14.44
CA TYR A 111 -11.55 -26.98 14.56
C TYR A 111 -11.20 -27.29 16.02
N MET A 112 -10.21 -28.15 16.23
CA MET A 112 -9.73 -28.46 17.58
C MET A 112 -8.84 -27.34 18.10
N TYR A 113 -9.07 -26.94 19.36
CA TYR A 113 -8.24 -25.99 20.10
C TYR A 113 -7.73 -26.65 21.38
N PHE A 114 -6.45 -26.45 21.68
CA PHE A 114 -5.86 -26.84 22.97
C PHE A 114 -6.17 -25.74 23.98
N GLY A 115 -7.28 -25.89 24.71
CA GLY A 115 -7.65 -24.96 25.78
C GLY A 115 -9.07 -25.11 26.36
N GLY A 116 -9.86 -26.07 25.90
CA GLY A 116 -11.10 -26.48 26.58
C GLY A 116 -12.29 -26.65 25.64
N GLY A 117 -12.61 -27.91 25.33
CA GLY A 117 -13.89 -28.34 24.78
C GLY A 117 -14.11 -28.13 23.28
N GLN A 118 -14.81 -29.09 22.65
CA GLN A 118 -15.47 -28.86 21.36
C GLN A 118 -16.44 -27.68 21.51
N THR A 119 -16.30 -26.67 20.66
CA THR A 119 -17.26 -25.58 20.60
C THR A 119 -18.44 -25.99 19.72
N SER A 120 -19.66 -25.82 20.21
CA SER A 120 -20.92 -26.02 19.46
C SER A 120 -21.25 -24.85 18.52
N SER A 121 -20.36 -23.85 18.42
CA SER A 121 -20.47 -22.71 17.50
C SER A 121 -19.80 -23.04 16.18
N ASN A 122 -20.43 -22.66 15.06
CA ASN A 122 -19.82 -22.72 13.73
C ASN A 122 -19.11 -21.41 13.35
N LYS A 123 -19.02 -20.43 14.25
CA LYS A 123 -18.38 -19.11 14.04
C LYS A 123 -17.09 -19.03 14.85
N TYR A 124 -16.01 -18.63 14.18
CA TYR A 124 -14.66 -18.59 14.72
C TYR A 124 -13.93 -17.30 14.32
N PHE A 125 -12.95 -16.91 15.13
CA PHE A 125 -12.01 -15.84 14.76
C PHE A 125 -10.58 -16.11 15.24
N LEU A 126 -9.61 -15.56 14.50
CA LEU A 126 -8.18 -15.49 14.84
C LEU A 126 -7.79 -14.02 14.96
N GLN A 127 -6.97 -13.68 15.95
CA GLN A 127 -6.39 -12.35 16.09
C GLN A 127 -4.87 -12.39 15.97
N TYR A 128 -4.35 -11.45 15.19
CA TYR A 128 -2.93 -11.23 14.96
C TYR A 128 -2.60 -9.82 15.41
N MET A 129 -1.53 -9.67 16.18
CA MET A 129 -1.03 -8.36 16.55
C MET A 129 0.19 -8.00 15.72
N GLY A 130 0.39 -6.71 15.49
CA GLY A 130 1.56 -6.18 14.81
C GLY A 130 1.79 -4.73 15.18
N THR A 131 2.84 -4.16 14.60
CA THR A 131 3.19 -2.74 14.78
C THR A 131 3.37 -2.10 13.42
N LEU A 132 2.75 -0.94 13.21
CA LEU A 132 3.01 -0.08 12.06
C LEU A 132 3.87 1.11 12.48
N SER A 133 5.06 1.22 11.87
CA SER A 133 5.95 2.37 11.98
C SER A 133 5.77 3.30 10.79
N VAL A 134 5.16 4.46 11.04
CA VAL A 134 5.07 5.54 10.05
C VAL A 134 6.28 6.43 10.20
N VAL A 135 7.10 6.50 9.16
CA VAL A 135 8.33 7.32 9.14
C VAL A 135 8.15 8.57 8.29
N SER A 136 9.01 9.57 8.49
CA SER A 136 8.99 10.78 7.67
C SER A 136 9.14 10.43 6.17
N PRO A 137 8.46 11.16 5.27
CA PRO A 137 8.63 10.98 3.84
C PRO A 137 10.09 11.25 3.46
N SER A 138 10.68 10.36 2.65
CA SER A 138 12.02 10.58 2.13
C SER A 138 11.96 11.71 1.09
N THR A 139 12.71 12.79 1.30
CA THR A 139 12.94 13.80 0.28
C THR A 139 14.04 13.30 -0.65
N THR A 140 13.69 12.95 -1.88
CA THR A 140 14.69 12.67 -2.92
C THR A 140 15.21 14.00 -3.48
N THR A 141 16.40 14.41 -3.05
CA THR A 141 17.11 15.53 -3.68
C THR A 141 17.64 15.07 -5.03
N THR A 142 17.05 15.59 -6.12
CA THR A 142 17.61 15.39 -7.47
C THR A 142 18.75 16.39 -7.66
N THR A 143 19.99 15.93 -7.60
CA THR A 143 21.16 16.76 -7.95
C THR A 143 21.28 16.82 -9.46
N THR A 144 20.91 17.95 -10.06
CA THR A 144 21.19 18.23 -11.48
C THR A 144 22.65 18.65 -11.61
N THR A 145 23.49 17.78 -12.17
CA THR A 145 24.87 18.13 -12.53
C THR A 145 24.87 18.90 -13.84
N THR A 146 25.07 20.22 -13.77
CA THR A 146 25.31 21.05 -14.96
C THR A 146 26.76 20.91 -15.39
N THR A 147 27.03 20.24 -16.51
CA THR A 147 28.35 20.20 -17.13
C THR A 147 28.59 21.51 -17.87
N THR A 148 29.47 22.37 -17.35
CA THR A 148 29.94 23.57 -18.04
C THR A 148 31.04 23.18 -19.02
N THR A 149 30.76 23.23 -20.33
CA THR A 149 31.77 23.09 -21.38
C THR A 149 32.54 24.40 -21.52
N THR A 150 33.78 24.46 -21.01
CA THR A 150 34.68 25.58 -21.23
C THR A 150 35.23 25.51 -22.66
N THR A 151 34.77 26.41 -23.53
CA THR A 151 35.34 26.56 -24.89
C THR A 151 36.53 27.51 -24.83
N THR A 152 37.75 26.97 -24.98
CA THR A 152 38.97 27.77 -25.08
C THR A 152 39.03 28.42 -26.46
N THR A 153 38.81 29.73 -26.55
CA THR A 153 38.93 30.51 -27.79
C THR A 153 40.32 31.14 -27.86
N THR A 154 41.15 30.68 -28.79
CA THR A 154 42.45 31.29 -29.09
C THR A 154 42.22 32.54 -29.96
N THR A 155 42.56 33.73 -29.45
CA THR A 155 42.45 34.99 -30.19
C THR A 155 43.82 35.41 -30.73
N THR A 156 43.95 35.49 -32.06
CA THR A 156 45.05 36.14 -32.76
C THR A 156 44.72 37.63 -32.93
N SER A 157 45.63 38.48 -32.46
CA SER A 157 45.52 39.94 -32.49
C SER A 157 45.62 40.48 -33.91
N SER A 158 44.57 41.14 -34.39
CA SER A 158 44.67 42.11 -35.49
C SER A 158 43.61 43.21 -35.34
N SER A 159 44.11 44.45 -35.25
CA SER A 159 43.56 45.80 -35.53
C SER A 159 42.04 46.09 -35.44
N PRO A 160 41.58 47.21 -34.81
CA PRO A 160 40.16 47.47 -34.55
C PRO A 160 39.47 48.23 -35.69
N THR A 161 38.28 47.80 -36.13
CA THR A 161 37.28 48.59 -36.88
C THR A 161 35.88 47.96 -36.67
N PRO A 162 34.77 48.72 -36.55
CA PRO A 162 33.65 48.40 -35.65
C PRO A 162 32.45 47.67 -36.29
N SER A 163 31.47 47.33 -35.45
CA SER A 163 30.16 46.67 -35.69
C SER A 163 30.26 45.14 -35.78
N THR A 164 29.37 44.31 -35.21
CA THR A 164 27.92 44.38 -35.01
C THR A 164 27.47 43.57 -33.77
N THR A 165 26.40 44.03 -33.14
CA THR A 165 25.59 43.31 -32.14
C THR A 165 25.11 41.95 -32.67
N VAL A 166 25.16 40.88 -31.87
CA VAL A 166 24.36 39.66 -32.12
C VAL A 166 23.69 39.18 -30.84
N SER A 167 22.37 39.36 -30.85
CA SER A 167 21.36 38.82 -29.96
C SER A 167 21.03 37.38 -30.36
N SER A 168 20.81 36.49 -29.38
CA SER A 168 19.86 35.35 -29.47
C SER A 168 19.86 34.65 -28.10
N GLY A 169 18.79 34.63 -27.29
CA GLY A 169 17.38 34.78 -27.60
C GLY A 169 16.84 33.46 -28.15
N PHE A 170 16.56 32.49 -27.28
CA PHE A 170 15.91 31.24 -27.68
C PHE A 170 14.59 31.54 -28.43
N PRO A 171 14.32 30.86 -29.55
CA PRO A 171 13.24 31.23 -30.45
C PRO A 171 11.87 30.95 -29.83
N THR A 172 11.17 32.02 -29.45
CA THR A 172 9.77 32.04 -29.00
C THR A 172 8.82 31.35 -29.97
N ALA A 173 9.20 31.20 -31.24
CA ALA A 173 8.44 30.49 -32.26
C ALA A 173 8.21 29.00 -31.93
N LEU A 174 9.17 28.33 -31.28
CA LEU A 174 9.06 26.89 -31.01
C LEU A 174 8.07 26.60 -29.86
N VAL A 175 8.00 27.49 -28.87
CA VAL A 175 7.05 27.40 -27.74
C VAL A 175 5.61 27.67 -28.21
N VAL A 176 5.42 28.61 -29.13
CA VAL A 176 4.09 28.96 -29.66
C VAL A 176 3.52 27.83 -30.53
N VAL A 177 4.34 27.16 -31.34
CA VAL A 177 3.89 26.04 -32.18
C VAL A 177 3.39 24.87 -31.33
N VAL A 178 4.10 24.52 -30.25
CA VAL A 178 3.68 23.46 -29.33
C VAL A 178 2.36 23.80 -28.64
N ALA A 179 2.19 25.06 -28.20
CA ALA A 179 0.95 25.50 -27.57
C ALA A 179 -0.26 25.43 -28.53
N LEU A 180 -0.09 25.80 -29.81
CA LEU A 180 -1.16 25.74 -30.81
C LEU A 180 -1.59 24.31 -31.13
N ILE A 181 -0.66 23.36 -31.18
CA ILE A 181 -0.96 21.94 -31.43
C ILE A 181 -1.81 21.36 -30.30
N VAL A 182 -1.49 21.68 -29.04
CA VAL A 182 -2.26 21.20 -27.87
C VAL A 182 -3.69 21.74 -27.90
N ILE A 183 -3.87 23.02 -28.23
CA ILE A 183 -5.21 23.64 -28.31
C ILE A 183 -6.04 22.98 -29.42
N ALA A 184 -5.45 22.72 -30.60
CA ALA A 184 -6.14 22.07 -31.70
C ALA A 184 -6.66 20.66 -31.34
N ILE A 185 -5.86 19.87 -30.61
CA ILE A 185 -6.25 18.53 -30.16
C ILE A 185 -7.44 18.58 -29.19
N VAL A 186 -7.44 19.53 -28.26
CA VAL A 186 -8.54 19.70 -27.29
C VAL A 186 -9.84 20.08 -28.00
N VAL A 187 -9.79 21.00 -28.97
CA VAL A 187 -10.98 21.44 -29.72
C VAL A 187 -11.57 20.31 -30.57
N LEU A 188 -10.72 19.51 -31.22
CA LEU A 188 -11.16 18.33 -31.99
C LEU A 188 -11.80 17.26 -31.10
N GLY A 189 -11.25 17.01 -29.91
CA GLY A 189 -11.80 16.05 -28.95
C GLY A 189 -13.18 16.46 -28.43
N VAL A 190 -13.36 17.73 -28.07
CA VAL A 190 -14.65 18.24 -27.58
C VAL A 190 -15.70 18.29 -28.70
N GLY A 191 -15.30 18.63 -29.93
CA GLY A 191 -16.20 18.63 -31.10
C GLY A 191 -16.73 17.24 -31.46
N LEU A 192 -15.92 16.19 -31.31
CA LEU A 192 -16.39 14.80 -31.51
C LEU A 192 -17.32 14.33 -30.40
N ALA A 193 -17.09 14.75 -29.15
CA ALA A 193 -17.95 14.39 -28.02
C ALA A 193 -19.35 15.02 -28.11
N MET A 194 -19.45 16.26 -28.61
CA MET A 194 -20.74 16.96 -28.75
C MET A 194 -21.60 16.44 -29.92
N ARG A 195 -21.01 15.78 -30.94
CA ARG A 195 -21.79 15.25 -32.09
C ARG A 195 -22.55 13.95 -31.80
N ARG A 196 -22.27 13.24 -30.70
CA ARG A 196 -22.94 11.98 -30.34
C ARG A 196 -24.16 12.14 -29.43
N GLY A 197 -24.45 13.35 -28.94
CA GLY A 197 -25.59 13.64 -28.09
C GLY A 197 -26.76 14.27 -28.85
N LYS A 198 -27.40 13.55 -29.77
CA LYS A 198 -28.73 13.93 -30.28
C LYS A 198 -29.74 12.86 -29.80
N PRO A 199 -30.63 13.16 -28.86
CA PRO A 199 -31.65 12.19 -28.42
C PRO A 199 -32.71 12.07 -29.52
N THR A 200 -32.86 10.88 -30.09
CA THR A 200 -34.03 10.52 -30.90
C THR A 200 -35.23 10.30 -29.98
N THR A 201 -36.32 10.94 -30.38
CA THR A 201 -37.68 10.92 -29.82
C THR A 201 -38.24 9.52 -29.70
#